data_AF-A0A377TK56-F1
#
_entry.id   AF-A0A377TK56-F1
#
_cell.length_a   1.000
_cell.length_b   1.000
_cell.length_c   1.000
_cell.angle_alpha   90.00
_cell.angle_beta   90.00
_cell.angle_gamma   90.00
#
_symmetry.space_group_name_H-M   'P 1'
#
loop_
_entity.id
_entity.type
_entity.pdbx_description
1 polymer ?
#
loop_
_entity_poly.entity_id
_entity_poly.type
_entity_poly.pdbx_seq_one_letter_code
_entity_poly.pdbx_strand_id
1 'polypeptide(L)'
;MKQAHYFTVNFTGFTTAASEEQSYLRLIAGEHAFYTDKRHFKDPSLFDRLRLGQPLHIGTCRLKDGSYWIHWLSDGHILLEPSRQPLSIKKLLRPVGLVFFVCLIILACAPWLDIFFIIMFYHNVGESLRHLLFLLLQFLTQVTCSQCENAANEARRYFILSASGNSTRYF
;
A
#
# COMPACT_ATOMS: atom_id res chain seq x y z
N MET A 1 -21.74 20.44 -4.53
CA MET A 1 -22.39 20.68 -3.23
C MET A 1 -23.87 20.36 -3.38
N LYS A 2 -24.46 19.48 -2.54
CA LYS A 2 -25.91 19.25 -2.57
C LYS A 2 -26.60 20.50 -2.01
N GLN A 3 -27.42 21.17 -2.80
CA GLN A 3 -28.15 22.36 -2.35
C GLN A 3 -29.17 21.93 -1.29
N ALA A 4 -29.10 22.59 -0.12
CA ALA A 4 -30.09 22.43 0.93
C ALA A 4 -31.30 23.32 0.60
N HIS A 5 -32.50 22.75 0.70
CA HIS A 5 -33.76 23.44 0.49
C HIS A 5 -34.63 23.33 1.74
N TYR A 6 -35.27 24.43 2.09
CA TYR A 6 -36.15 24.53 3.25
C TYR A 6 -37.58 24.70 2.78
N PHE A 7 -38.47 23.90 3.35
CA PHE A 7 -39.90 23.99 3.07
C PHE A 7 -40.67 24.05 4.38
N THR A 8 -41.78 24.77 4.36
CA THR A 8 -42.82 24.68 5.39
C THR A 8 -44.04 24.10 4.70
N VAL A 9 -44.45 22.90 5.13
CA VAL A 9 -45.54 22.15 4.52
C VAL A 9 -46.61 21.86 5.58
N ASN A 10 -47.88 21.84 5.19
CA ASN A 10 -48.92 21.38 6.11
C ASN A 10 -48.85 19.85 6.21
N PHE A 11 -48.61 19.32 7.41
CA PHE A 11 -48.33 17.89 7.58
C PHE A 11 -49.59 17.04 7.50
N THR A 12 -49.70 16.23 6.44
CA THR A 12 -50.81 15.29 6.23
C THR A 12 -50.51 13.87 6.68
N GLY A 13 -49.33 13.63 7.26
CA GLY A 13 -48.86 12.30 7.63
C GLY A 13 -47.87 11.72 6.62
N PHE A 14 -47.04 10.79 7.08
CA PHE A 14 -46.17 10.01 6.22
C PHE A 14 -46.91 8.77 5.70
N THR A 15 -46.63 8.41 4.46
CA THR A 15 -47.00 7.12 3.88
C THR A 15 -45.77 6.22 3.89
N THR A 16 -45.92 4.99 4.37
CA THR A 16 -44.86 3.98 4.28
C THR A 16 -44.67 3.64 2.80
N ALA A 17 -43.45 3.75 2.28
CA ALA A 17 -43.19 3.27 0.93
C ALA A 17 -43.31 1.73 0.92
N ALA A 18 -43.76 1.16 -0.20
CA ALA A 18 -43.91 -0.28 -0.41
C ALA A 18 -42.53 -0.97 -0.53
N SER A 19 -41.72 -0.89 0.52
CA SER A 19 -40.43 -1.56 0.67
C SER A 19 -40.50 -2.45 1.89
N GLU A 20 -39.83 -3.61 1.84
CA GLU A 20 -39.77 -4.60 2.92
C GLU A 20 -39.32 -4.00 4.26
N GLU A 21 -38.63 -2.85 4.22
CA GLU A 21 -38.24 -2.08 5.39
C GLU A 21 -39.24 -0.95 5.66
N GLN A 22 -40.13 -1.15 6.64
CA GLN A 22 -41.11 -0.15 7.13
C GLN A 22 -40.49 1.17 7.66
N SER A 23 -39.17 1.31 7.58
CA SER A 23 -38.47 2.51 8.00
C SER A 23 -38.46 3.61 6.92
N TYR A 24 -38.70 3.27 5.65
CA TYR A 24 -38.73 4.25 4.58
C TYR A 24 -40.07 4.97 4.50
N LEU A 25 -40.02 6.30 4.64
CA LEU A 25 -41.20 7.17 4.69
C LEU A 25 -41.22 8.11 3.51
N ARG A 26 -42.43 8.33 2.99
CA ARG A 26 -42.73 9.31 1.95
C ARG A 26 -43.73 10.33 2.48
N LEU A 27 -43.51 11.60 2.17
CA LEU A 27 -44.46 12.69 2.41
C LEU A 27 -44.73 13.37 1.07
N ILE A 28 -46.00 13.60 0.76
CA ILE A 28 -46.41 14.34 -0.44
C ILE A 28 -47.04 15.64 0.05
N ALA A 29 -46.50 16.78 -0.38
CA ALA A 29 -47.09 18.07 -0.07
C ALA A 29 -47.13 18.93 -1.34
N GLY A 30 -48.34 19.11 -1.87
CA GLY A 30 -48.57 19.75 -3.17
C GLY A 30 -47.84 18.99 -4.29
N GLU A 31 -47.06 19.72 -5.08
CA GLU A 31 -46.28 19.18 -6.21
C GLU A 31 -44.96 18.50 -5.81
N HIS A 32 -44.63 18.47 -4.52
CA HIS A 32 -43.34 17.97 -4.05
C HIS A 32 -43.48 16.63 -3.33
N ALA A 33 -42.63 15.67 -3.73
CA ALA A 33 -42.44 14.41 -3.03
C ALA A 33 -41.17 14.46 -2.18
N PHE A 34 -41.33 14.12 -0.91
CA PHE A 34 -40.28 14.06 0.08
C PHE A 34 -40.08 12.64 0.57
N TYR A 35 -38.82 12.26 0.76
CA TYR A 35 -38.41 10.93 1.18
C TYR A 35 -37.49 10.99 2.37
N THR A 36 -37.61 10.02 3.25
CA THR A 36 -36.69 9.85 4.37
C THR A 36 -36.71 8.43 4.89
N ASP A 37 -35.78 8.11 5.80
CA ASP A 37 -35.77 6.82 6.49
C ASP A 37 -35.63 7.06 7.99
N LYS A 38 -36.58 6.50 8.76
CA LYS A 38 -36.68 6.60 10.22
C LYS A 38 -35.35 6.28 10.91
N ARG A 39 -34.55 5.35 10.36
CA ARG A 39 -33.26 4.91 10.93
C ARG A 39 -32.18 6.00 10.90
N HIS A 40 -32.33 7.02 10.06
CA HIS A 40 -31.38 8.12 9.99
C HIS A 40 -31.54 9.13 11.12
N PHE A 41 -32.58 9.03 11.95
CA PHE A 41 -32.88 9.96 13.03
C PHE A 41 -32.47 9.38 14.39
N LYS A 42 -32.16 10.25 15.34
CA LYS A 42 -31.77 9.84 16.71
C LYS A 42 -32.87 9.05 17.42
N ASP A 43 -34.11 9.51 17.27
CA ASP A 43 -35.29 8.91 17.90
C ASP A 43 -36.40 8.70 16.86
N PRO A 44 -36.49 7.50 16.27
CA PRO A 44 -37.54 7.12 15.32
C PRO A 44 -38.96 7.21 15.87
N SER A 45 -39.14 7.13 17.20
CA SER A 45 -40.47 7.15 17.83
C SER A 45 -41.13 8.52 17.79
N LEU A 46 -40.33 9.58 17.60
CA LEU A 46 -40.83 10.95 17.48
C LEU A 46 -41.66 11.18 16.21
N PHE A 47 -41.46 10.36 15.17
CA PHE A 47 -42.29 10.42 13.96
C PHE A 47 -43.77 10.16 14.26
N ASP A 48 -44.06 9.28 15.22
CA ASP A 48 -45.43 8.90 15.56
C ASP A 48 -46.10 9.95 16.47
N ARG A 49 -45.33 10.91 16.98
CA ARG A 49 -45.80 12.03 17.83
C ARG A 49 -46.07 13.31 17.05
N LEU A 50 -45.72 13.35 15.77
CA LEU A 50 -45.95 14.53 14.92
C LEU A 50 -47.44 14.78 14.74
N ARG A 51 -47.85 16.04 14.92
CA ARG A 51 -49.26 16.43 14.83
C ARG A 51 -49.69 16.68 13.39
N LEU A 52 -50.75 15.98 12.97
CA LEU A 52 -51.38 16.20 11.68
C LEU A 52 -52.04 17.58 11.61
N GLY A 53 -51.99 18.21 10.42
CA GLY A 53 -52.62 19.50 10.14
C GLY A 53 -51.87 20.71 10.70
N GLN A 54 -50.65 20.53 11.20
CA GLN A 54 -49.77 21.61 11.65
C GLN A 54 -48.67 21.89 10.62
N PRO A 55 -48.12 23.12 10.58
CA PRO A 55 -46.97 23.42 9.75
C PRO A 55 -45.76 22.62 10.20
N LEU A 56 -45.18 21.88 9.26
CA LEU A 56 -43.96 21.11 9.44
C LEU A 56 -42.84 21.78 8.64
N HIS A 57 -41.81 22.20 9.36
CA HIS A 57 -40.58 22.75 8.81
C HIS A 57 -39.64 21.61 8.47
N ILE A 58 -39.22 21.51 7.22
CA ILE A 58 -38.37 20.44 6.73
C ILE A 58 -37.14 21.01 6.04
N GLY A 59 -35.96 20.50 6.44
CA GLY A 59 -34.71 20.73 5.76
C GLY A 59 -34.37 19.55 4.88
N THR A 60 -34.22 19.81 3.58
CA THR A 60 -34.11 18.78 2.55
C THR A 60 -32.89 19.00 1.68
N CYS A 61 -32.47 17.95 0.96
CA CYS A 61 -31.57 18.08 -0.17
C CYS A 61 -32.23 17.53 -1.43
N ARG A 62 -32.02 18.23 -2.56
CA ARG A 62 -32.61 17.83 -3.84
C ARG A 62 -31.91 16.59 -4.39
N LEU A 63 -32.69 15.60 -4.81
CA LEU A 63 -32.25 14.39 -5.47
C LEU A 63 -32.20 14.59 -7.00
N LYS A 64 -31.58 13.64 -7.71
CA LYS A 64 -31.35 13.74 -9.17
C LYS A 64 -32.64 13.67 -9.98
N ASP A 65 -33.65 12.99 -9.46
CA ASP A 65 -35.00 12.84 -10.02
C ASP A 65 -35.89 14.07 -9.76
N GLY A 66 -35.39 15.07 -9.03
CA GLY A 66 -36.15 16.26 -8.65
C GLY A 66 -36.92 16.13 -7.34
N SER A 67 -36.96 14.94 -6.73
CA SER A 67 -37.54 14.75 -5.40
C SER A 67 -36.61 15.27 -4.30
N TYR A 68 -37.09 15.27 -3.06
CA TYR A 68 -36.36 15.84 -1.93
C TYR A 68 -36.12 14.81 -0.83
N TRP A 69 -34.88 14.71 -0.37
CA TRP A 69 -34.52 13.89 0.78
C TRP A 69 -34.54 14.72 2.05
N ILE A 70 -35.37 14.35 3.03
CA ILE A 70 -35.47 15.05 4.31
C ILE A 70 -34.28 14.66 5.20
N HIS A 71 -33.54 15.67 5.65
CA HIS A 71 -32.40 15.55 6.54
C HIS A 71 -32.75 15.87 7.99
N TRP A 72 -33.63 16.85 8.22
CA TRP A 72 -34.18 17.20 9.52
C TRP A 72 -35.60 17.73 9.35
N LEU A 73 -36.42 17.61 10.37
CA LEU A 73 -37.77 18.17 10.38
C LEU A 73 -38.23 18.58 11.77
N SER A 74 -39.14 19.55 11.84
CA SER A 74 -39.71 20.03 13.10
C SER A 74 -41.13 20.57 12.91
N ASP A 75 -42.01 20.26 13.85
CA ASP A 75 -43.37 20.82 13.97
C ASP A 75 -43.42 22.03 14.94
N GLY A 76 -42.25 22.55 15.35
CA GLY A 76 -42.11 23.61 16.35
C GLY A 76 -42.05 23.13 17.80
N HIS A 77 -42.51 21.91 18.09
CA HIS A 77 -42.45 21.30 19.43
C HIS A 77 -41.46 20.15 19.51
N ILE A 78 -41.36 19.37 18.44
CA ILE A 78 -40.52 18.21 18.28
C ILE A 78 -39.51 18.54 17.19
N LEU A 79 -38.23 18.30 17.48
CA LEU A 79 -37.14 18.42 16.50
C LEU A 79 -36.58 17.03 16.23
N LEU A 80 -36.79 16.55 15.01
CA LEU A 80 -36.19 15.34 14.52
C LEU A 80 -34.87 15.66 13.82
N GLU A 81 -33.80 15.52 14.59
CA GLU A 81 -32.43 15.64 14.08
C GLU A 81 -31.91 14.31 13.53
N PRO A 82 -31.05 14.36 12.50
CA PRO A 82 -30.36 13.18 12.05
C PRO A 82 -29.50 12.64 13.19
N SER A 83 -29.55 11.32 13.35
CA SER A 83 -28.54 10.59 14.09
C SER A 83 -27.22 10.90 13.40
N ARG A 84 -26.37 11.68 14.09
CA ARG A 84 -24.95 11.73 13.74
C ARG A 84 -24.48 10.29 13.93
N GLN A 85 -24.52 9.49 12.87
CA GLN A 85 -23.90 8.17 12.90
C GLN A 85 -22.49 8.44 13.41
N PRO A 86 -22.10 7.89 14.58
CA PRO A 86 -20.75 8.07 15.06
C PRO A 86 -19.87 7.60 13.92
N LEU A 87 -18.99 8.50 13.42
CA LEU A 87 -18.06 8.21 12.33
C LEU A 87 -17.57 6.79 12.57
N SER A 88 -18.04 5.84 11.76
CA SER A 88 -17.95 4.44 12.15
C SER A 88 -16.47 4.17 12.35
N ILE A 89 -16.05 3.97 13.60
CA ILE A 89 -14.63 3.88 13.97
C ILE A 89 -13.95 2.77 13.15
N LYS A 90 -14.75 1.77 12.73
CA LYS A 90 -14.41 0.72 11.77
C LYS A 90 -13.94 1.21 10.39
N LYS A 91 -14.49 2.31 9.87
CA LYS A 91 -14.04 2.94 8.61
C LYS A 91 -12.73 3.71 8.77
N LEU A 92 -12.45 4.23 9.97
CA LEU A 92 -11.20 4.96 10.27
C LEU A 92 -10.04 4.03 10.68
N LEU A 93 -10.32 2.90 11.32
CA LEU A 93 -9.31 1.87 11.61
C LEU A 93 -8.76 1.20 10.35
N ARG A 94 -9.54 1.17 9.26
CA ARG A 94 -9.16 0.51 8.01
C ARG A 94 -7.88 1.08 7.38
N PRO A 95 -7.74 2.40 7.18
CA PRO A 95 -6.50 2.97 6.66
C PRO A 95 -5.35 2.89 7.67
N VAL A 96 -5.61 3.05 8.98
CA VAL A 96 -4.56 3.03 10.02
C VAL A 96 -3.93 1.64 10.16
N GLY A 97 -4.75 0.59 10.15
CA GLY A 97 -4.27 -0.79 10.21
C GLY A 97 -3.42 -1.18 9.00
N LEU A 98 -3.79 -0.70 7.80
CA LEU A 98 -3.05 -1.00 6.57
C LEU A 98 -1.66 -0.35 6.58
N VAL A 99 -1.57 0.93 6.97
CA VAL A 99 -0.28 1.63 7.07
C VAL A 99 0.63 0.97 8.11
N PHE A 100 0.08 0.59 9.26
CA PHE A 100 0.82 -0.11 10.30
C PHE A 100 1.37 -1.47 9.82
N PHE A 101 0.56 -2.23 9.08
CA PHE A 101 0.95 -3.53 8.54
C PHE A 101 2.06 -3.40 7.49
N VAL A 102 1.97 -2.39 6.60
CA VAL A 102 3.00 -2.10 5.60
C VAL A 102 4.31 -1.68 6.29
N CYS A 103 4.26 -0.83 7.31
CA CYS A 103 5.45 -0.46 8.09
C CYS A 103 6.11 -1.67 8.75
N LEU A 104 5.34 -2.59 9.33
CA LEU A 104 5.88 -3.82 9.94
C LEU A 104 6.58 -4.71 8.90
N ILE A 105 6.02 -4.86 7.70
CA ILE A 105 6.65 -5.63 6.62
C ILE A 105 7.97 -5.00 6.20
N ILE A 106 8.02 -3.68 6.04
CA ILE A 106 9.25 -2.97 5.66
C ILE A 106 10.33 -3.14 6.73
N LEU A 107 9.98 -2.96 8.01
CA LEU A 107 10.92 -3.14 9.11
C LEU A 107 11.43 -4.59 9.21
N ALA A 108 10.55 -5.55 8.93
CA ALA A 108 10.89 -6.97 8.94
C ALA A 108 11.72 -7.39 7.73
N CYS A 109 11.56 -6.79 6.54
CA CYS A 109 12.28 -7.15 5.32
C CYS A 109 13.59 -6.40 5.09
N ALA A 110 13.70 -5.15 5.55
CA ALA A 110 14.90 -4.33 5.32
C ALA A 110 16.21 -5.03 5.77
N PRO A 111 16.28 -5.67 6.96
CA PRO A 111 17.50 -6.33 7.40
C PRO A 111 17.89 -7.53 6.53
N TRP A 112 16.90 -8.22 5.94
CA TRP A 112 17.15 -9.40 5.12
C TRP A 112 17.68 -9.02 3.74
N LEU A 113 17.27 -7.87 3.20
CA LEU A 113 17.85 -7.32 1.98
C LEU A 113 19.31 -6.96 2.19
N ASP A 114 19.63 -6.28 3.30
CA ASP A 114 21.01 -5.92 3.64
C ASP A 114 21.90 -7.17 3.81
N ILE A 115 21.41 -8.18 4.54
CA ILE A 115 22.12 -9.45 4.70
C ILE A 115 22.32 -10.15 3.35
N PHE A 116 21.30 -10.16 2.48
CA PHE A 116 21.40 -10.76 1.15
C PHE A 116 22.45 -10.06 0.29
N PHE A 117 22.47 -8.73 0.26
CA PHE A 117 23.47 -7.96 -0.47
C PHE A 117 24.89 -8.20 0.06
N ILE A 118 25.05 -8.30 1.39
CA ILE A 118 26.33 -8.62 2.02
C ILE A 118 26.81 -10.01 1.59
N ILE A 119 25.95 -11.03 1.67
CA ILE A 119 26.29 -12.40 1.24
C ILE A 119 26.69 -12.43 -0.24
N MET A 120 25.95 -11.73 -1.10
CA MET A 120 26.23 -11.67 -2.53
C MET A 120 27.59 -10.98 -2.81
N PHE A 121 27.90 -9.91 -2.07
CA PHE A 121 29.17 -9.20 -2.16
C PHE A 121 30.35 -10.09 -1.72
N TYR A 122 30.23 -10.79 -0.58
CA TYR A 122 31.26 -11.72 -0.12
C TYR A 122 31.49 -12.88 -1.09
N HIS A 123 30.43 -13.41 -1.69
CA HIS A 123 30.57 -14.47 -2.69
C HIS A 123 31.28 -13.97 -3.96
N ASN A 124 30.89 -12.79 -4.47
CA ASN A 124 31.47 -12.23 -5.70
C ASN A 124 32.94 -11.82 -5.52
N VAL A 125 33.27 -11.16 -4.40
CA VAL A 125 34.65 -10.80 -4.05
C VAL A 125 35.48 -12.07 -3.82
N GLY A 126 34.92 -13.08 -3.15
CA GLY A 126 35.57 -14.37 -2.93
C GLY A 126 35.94 -15.08 -4.23
N GLU A 127 35.03 -15.13 -5.21
CA GLU A 127 35.34 -15.73 -6.53
C GLU A 127 36.40 -14.94 -7.30
N SER A 128 36.33 -13.61 -7.27
CA SER A 128 37.31 -12.75 -7.93
C SER A 128 38.71 -12.94 -7.35
N LEU A 129 38.82 -13.06 -6.03
CA LEU A 129 40.09 -13.27 -5.32
C LEU A 129 40.66 -14.68 -5.56
N ARG A 130 39.78 -15.70 -5.64
CA ARG A 130 40.16 -17.07 -6.04
C ARG A 130 40.74 -17.10 -7.46
N HIS A 131 40.09 -16.43 -8.41
CA HIS A 131 40.59 -16.34 -9.78
C HIS A 131 41.93 -15.60 -9.88
N LEU A 132 42.09 -14.49 -9.16
CA LEU A 132 43.36 -13.76 -9.11
C LEU A 132 44.49 -14.61 -8.52
N LEU A 133 44.22 -15.32 -7.42
CA LEU A 133 45.19 -16.21 -6.78
C LEU A 133 45.58 -17.36 -7.71
N PHE A 134 44.61 -17.93 -8.43
CA PHE A 134 44.85 -18.98 -9.42
C PHE A 134 45.75 -18.50 -10.57
N LEU A 135 45.48 -17.30 -11.11
CA LEU A 135 46.32 -16.69 -12.14
C LEU A 135 47.73 -16.37 -11.63
N LEU A 136 47.87 -15.88 -10.40
CA LEU A 136 49.17 -15.64 -9.77
C LEU A 136 49.97 -16.94 -9.58
N LEU A 137 49.32 -18.01 -9.13
CA LEU A 137 49.94 -19.33 -9.02
C LEU A 137 50.41 -19.85 -10.38
N GLN A 138 49.58 -19.75 -11.42
CA GLN A 138 49.96 -20.12 -12.78
C GLN A 138 51.15 -19.31 -13.28
N PHE A 139 51.15 -17.99 -13.06
CA PHE A 139 52.25 -17.12 -13.44
C PHE A 139 53.56 -17.49 -12.72
N LEU A 140 53.50 -17.72 -11.40
CA LEU A 140 54.66 -18.14 -10.62
C LEU A 140 55.22 -19.48 -11.11
N THR A 141 54.36 -20.46 -11.42
CA THR A 141 54.81 -21.74 -11.98
C THR A 141 55.45 -21.62 -13.36
N GLN A 142 54.96 -20.71 -14.21
CA GLN A 142 55.57 -20.44 -15.52
C GLN A 142 56.95 -19.80 -15.37
N VAL A 143 57.09 -18.82 -14.46
CA VAL A 143 58.38 -18.15 -14.19
C VAL A 143 59.39 -19.14 -13.62
N THR A 144 59.02 -19.98 -12.66
CA THR A 144 59.95 -20.97 -12.09
C THR A 144 60.34 -22.04 -13.13
N CYS A 145 59.41 -22.47 -13.98
CA CYS A 145 59.70 -23.39 -15.07
C CYS A 145 60.69 -22.78 -16.08
N SER A 146 60.45 -21.54 -16.51
CA SER A 146 61.34 -20.83 -17.44
C SER A 146 62.74 -20.60 -16.85
N GLN A 147 62.84 -20.28 -15.56
CA GLN A 147 64.12 -20.14 -14.87
C GLN A 147 64.88 -21.48 -14.80
N CYS A 148 64.19 -22.59 -14.51
CA CYS A 148 64.79 -23.93 -14.54
C CYS A 148 65.27 -24.33 -15.94
N GLU A 149 64.48 -24.05 -16.98
CA GLU A 149 64.86 -24.33 -18.37
C GLU A 149 66.07 -23.51 -18.80
N ASN A 150 66.11 -22.23 -18.44
CA ASN A 150 67.28 -21.37 -18.69
C ASN A 150 68.53 -21.87 -17.97
N ALA A 151 68.42 -22.23 -16.69
CA ALA A 151 69.54 -22.78 -15.93
C ALA A 151 70.05 -24.11 -16.51
N ALA A 152 69.16 -24.99 -16.96
CA ALA A 152 69.52 -26.25 -17.61
C ALA A 152 70.23 -26.01 -18.95
N ASN A 153 69.76 -25.05 -19.75
CA ASN A 153 70.39 -24.67 -21.01
C ASN A 153 71.77 -24.05 -20.81
N GLU A 154 71.96 -23.26 -19.75
CA GLU A 154 73.25 -22.66 -19.40
C GLU A 154 74.25 -23.74 -18.94
N ALA A 155 73.84 -24.66 -18.06
CA ALA A 155 74.65 -25.81 -17.68
C ALA A 155 75.06 -26.67 -18.88
N ARG A 156 74.15 -26.86 -19.85
CA ARG A 156 74.44 -27.57 -21.10
C ARG A 156 75.47 -26.83 -21.97
N ARG A 157 75.43 -25.49 -22.03
CA ARG A 157 76.44 -24.69 -22.74
C ARG A 157 77.81 -24.81 -22.08
N TYR A 158 77.90 -24.71 -20.75
CA TYR A 158 79.17 -24.91 -20.03
C TYR A 158 79.75 -26.30 -20.26
N PHE A 159 78.90 -27.34 -20.28
CA PHE A 159 79.33 -28.70 -20.57
C PHE A 159 79.88 -28.85 -22.01
N ILE A 160 79.21 -28.27 -23.01
CA ILE A 160 79.67 -28.30 -24.40
C ILE A 160 80.99 -27.52 -24.58
N LEU A 161 81.14 -26.36 -23.94
CA LEU A 161 82.37 -25.56 -23.98
C LEU A 161 83.54 -26.26 -23.28
N SER A 162 83.28 -26.92 -22.15
CA SER A 162 84.25 -27.79 -21.45
C SER A 162 84.70 -28.96 -22.33
N ALA A 163 83.77 -29.62 -23.02
CA ALA A 163 84.07 -30.71 -23.94
C ALA A 163 84.87 -30.23 -25.18
N SER A 164 84.59 -29.02 -25.67
CA SER A 164 85.32 -28.41 -26.79
C SER A 164 86.71 -27.92 -26.41
N GLY A 165 86.95 -27.53 -25.16
CA GLY A 165 88.25 -27.05 -24.66
C GLY A 165 89.31 -28.15 -24.49
N ASN A 166 88.93 -29.42 -24.56
CA ASN A 166 89.82 -30.56 -24.34
C ASN A 166 90.43 -31.13 -25.64
N SER A 167 90.27 -30.45 -26.79
CA SER A 167 90.73 -30.94 -28.10
C SER A 167 91.96 -30.21 -28.67
N THR A 168 92.62 -29.35 -27.91
CA THR A 168 93.87 -28.69 -28.35
C THR A 168 94.92 -28.69 -27.24
N ARG A 169 95.51 -29.85 -26.99
CA ARG A 169 96.89 -29.98 -26.46
C ARG A 169 97.41 -31.42 -26.65
N TYR A 170 97.59 -31.81 -27.91
CA TYR A 170 98.60 -32.78 -28.31
C TYR A 170 99.41 -32.13 -29.41
N PHE A 171 100.62 -31.70 -29.07
CA PHE A 171 101.88 -31.75 -29.82
C PHE A 171 102.94 -31.02 -28.99
#